data_AF-A0A9D7I6H2-F1
#
_entry.id   AF-A0A9D7I6H2-F1
#
_cell.length_a   1.000
_cell.length_b   1.000
_cell.length_c   1.000
_cell.angle_alpha   90.00
_cell.angle_beta   90.00
_cell.angle_gamma   90.00
#
_symmetry.space_group_name_H-M   'P 1'
#
loop_
_entity.id
_entity.type
_entity.pdbx_description
1 polymer ?
#
loop_
_entity_poly.entity_id
_entity_poly.type
_entity_poly.pdbx_seq_one_letter_code
_entity_poly.pdbx_strand_id
1 'polypeptide(L)'
;MKKIILICTLAILSLNSFSQTCEEREEKLLTTIGGVSATMLYNTYVLIDVAKDAFLNKTYETEKVTQLMNSQKAMADILIKIFEDNLKEKAFSKEDDKNFIESLTESIKGLKNQAVLLLKITEDNIASNTEAYTKQKEKNWGAIAKLLGIAEE
;
A
#
# COMPACT_ATOMS: atom_id res chain seq x y z
N MET A 1 -22.12 -20.77 49.49
CA MET A 1 -20.77 -20.73 48.90
C MET A 1 -20.63 -21.60 47.64
N LYS A 2 -20.91 -22.90 47.67
CA LYS A 2 -20.80 -23.77 46.46
C LYS A 2 -21.60 -23.29 45.23
N LYS A 3 -22.81 -22.74 45.42
CA LYS A 3 -23.65 -22.20 44.33
C LYS A 3 -23.10 -20.90 43.70
N ILE A 4 -22.41 -20.07 44.49
CA ILE A 4 -21.82 -18.81 44.00
C ILE A 4 -20.55 -19.11 43.18
N ILE A 5 -19.74 -20.06 43.65
CA ILE A 5 -18.55 -20.53 42.92
C ILE A 5 -18.96 -21.10 41.56
N LEU A 6 -20.02 -21.92 41.50
CA LEU A 6 -20.51 -22.50 40.24
C LEU A 6 -20.92 -21.43 39.21
N ILE A 7 -21.62 -20.37 39.67
CA ILE A 7 -22.05 -19.26 38.81
C ILE A 7 -20.85 -18.44 38.31
N CYS A 8 -19.87 -18.16 39.18
CA CYS A 8 -18.64 -17.47 38.76
C CYS A 8 -17.83 -18.31 37.77
N THR A 9 -17.78 -19.63 37.94
CA THR A 9 -17.04 -20.53 37.02
C THR A 9 -17.71 -20.59 35.64
N LEU A 10 -19.05 -20.62 35.59
CA LEU A 10 -19.82 -20.57 34.34
C LEU A 10 -19.66 -19.23 33.61
N ALA A 11 -19.63 -18.11 34.34
CA ALA A 11 -19.41 -16.78 33.75
C ALA A 11 -18.00 -16.64 33.14
N ILE A 12 -16.96 -17.17 33.81
CA ILE A 12 -15.58 -17.13 33.32
C ILE A 12 -15.41 -18.02 32.08
N LEU A 13 -16.08 -19.18 32.03
CA LEU A 13 -16.05 -20.07 30.86
C LEU A 13 -16.75 -19.47 29.63
N SER A 14 -17.81 -18.67 29.80
CA SER A 14 -18.48 -18.01 28.67
C SER A 14 -17.71 -16.83 28.05
N LEU A 15 -16.77 -16.23 28.79
CA LEU A 15 -16.00 -15.08 28.30
C LEU A 15 -14.83 -15.49 27.40
N ASN A 16 -14.29 -16.71 27.57
CA ASN A 16 -13.15 -17.18 26.79
C ASN A 16 -13.51 -17.61 25.35
N SER A 17 -14.76 -18.04 25.12
CA SER A 17 -15.17 -18.54 23.79
C SER A 17 -15.36 -17.44 22.74
N PHE A 18 -15.50 -16.17 23.13
CA PHE A 18 -15.69 -15.04 22.21
C PHE A 18 -14.37 -14.42 21.72
N SER A 19 -13.31 -14.45 22.52
CA SER A 19 -12.02 -13.82 22.20
C SER A 19 -11.33 -14.45 20.99
N GLN A 20 -11.34 -15.78 20.90
CA GLN A 20 -10.67 -16.53 19.83
C GLN A 20 -11.23 -16.22 18.44
N THR A 21 -12.53 -15.92 18.35
CA THR A 21 -13.18 -15.61 17.06
C THR A 21 -12.84 -14.21 16.52
N CYS A 22 -12.42 -13.29 17.40
CA CYS A 22 -12.13 -11.92 17.00
C CYS A 22 -10.74 -11.81 16.37
N GLU A 23 -9.72 -12.43 16.98
CA GLU A 23 -8.35 -12.44 16.46
C GLU A 23 -8.24 -13.15 15.10
N GLU A 24 -8.88 -14.32 14.95
CA GLU A 24 -8.89 -15.04 13.67
C GLU A 24 -9.59 -14.25 12.55
N ARG A 25 -10.64 -13.48 12.91
CA ARG A 25 -11.35 -12.62 11.95
C ARG A 25 -10.49 -11.42 11.55
N GLU A 26 -9.81 -10.80 12.50
CA GLU A 26 -8.88 -9.70 12.26
C GLU A 26 -7.75 -10.13 11.34
N GLU A 27 -7.12 -11.28 11.61
CA GLU A 27 -6.04 -11.83 10.79
C GLU A 27 -6.49 -12.12 9.35
N LYS A 28 -7.67 -12.71 9.16
CA LYS A 28 -8.23 -12.93 7.81
C LYS A 28 -8.51 -11.62 7.09
N LEU A 29 -8.99 -10.60 7.79
CA LEU A 29 -9.25 -9.29 7.23
C LEU A 29 -7.93 -8.62 6.80
N LEU A 30 -6.92 -8.60 7.67
CA LEU A 30 -5.60 -8.03 7.39
C LEU A 30 -4.90 -8.76 6.25
N THR A 31 -4.99 -10.08 6.20
CA THR A 31 -4.46 -10.89 5.08
C THR A 31 -5.13 -10.50 3.76
N THR A 32 -6.47 -10.33 3.76
CA THR A 32 -7.22 -9.92 2.57
C THR A 32 -6.82 -8.51 2.13
N ILE A 33 -6.71 -7.57 3.08
CA ILE A 33 -6.25 -6.21 2.81
C ILE A 33 -4.83 -6.23 2.23
N GLY A 34 -3.93 -7.02 2.81
CA GLY A 34 -2.57 -7.22 2.31
C GLY A 34 -2.54 -7.66 0.84
N GLY A 35 -3.36 -8.66 0.47
CA GLY A 35 -3.47 -9.13 -0.92
C GLY A 35 -4.04 -8.09 -1.90
N VAL A 36 -5.00 -7.29 -1.46
CA VAL A 36 -5.57 -6.19 -2.27
C VAL A 36 -4.54 -5.06 -2.43
N SER A 37 -3.88 -4.64 -1.35
CA SER A 37 -2.83 -3.63 -1.37
C SER A 37 -1.66 -4.04 -2.26
N ALA A 38 -1.28 -5.31 -2.21
CA ALA A 38 -0.28 -5.91 -3.08
C ALA A 38 -0.61 -5.74 -4.57
N THR A 39 -1.83 -6.14 -4.94
CA THR A 39 -2.33 -6.02 -6.33
C THR A 39 -2.35 -4.56 -6.78
N MET A 40 -2.78 -3.66 -5.88
CA MET A 40 -2.82 -2.23 -6.16
C MET A 40 -1.42 -1.66 -6.42
N LEU A 41 -0.43 -1.98 -5.57
CA LEU A 41 0.95 -1.53 -5.75
C LEU A 41 1.51 -1.94 -7.12
N TYR A 42 1.36 -3.23 -7.47
CA TYR A 42 1.84 -3.74 -8.74
C TYR A 42 1.14 -3.06 -9.93
N ASN A 43 -0.19 -2.97 -9.90
CA ASN A 43 -0.94 -2.37 -10.99
C ASN A 43 -0.64 -0.88 -11.16
N THR A 44 -0.48 -0.13 -10.06
CA THR A 44 -0.08 1.28 -10.13
C THR A 44 1.33 1.43 -10.68
N TYR A 45 2.28 0.59 -10.24
CA TYR A 45 3.64 0.57 -10.79
C TYR A 45 3.64 0.36 -12.30
N VAL A 46 2.96 -0.68 -12.78
CA VAL A 46 2.85 -1.01 -14.21
C VAL A 46 2.13 0.11 -14.97
N LEU A 47 1.03 0.64 -14.44
CA LEU A 47 0.27 1.70 -15.11
C LEU A 47 1.11 2.95 -15.35
N ILE A 48 1.92 3.36 -14.38
CA ILE A 48 2.80 4.54 -14.53
C ILE A 48 3.85 4.31 -15.62
N ASP A 49 4.38 3.09 -15.73
CA ASP A 49 5.36 2.73 -16.77
C ASP A 49 4.72 2.64 -18.16
N VAL A 50 3.55 2.00 -18.26
CA VAL A 50 2.77 1.93 -19.51
C VAL A 50 2.38 3.34 -19.98
N ALA A 51 2.00 4.24 -19.08
CA ALA A 51 1.70 5.62 -19.44
C ALA A 51 2.92 6.36 -19.98
N LYS A 52 4.11 6.11 -19.41
CA LYS A 52 5.38 6.64 -19.93
C LYS A 52 5.66 6.11 -21.33
N ASP A 53 5.57 4.80 -21.53
CA ASP A 53 5.84 4.19 -22.84
C ASP A 53 4.84 4.66 -23.89
N ALA A 54 3.56 4.78 -23.54
CA ALA A 54 2.54 5.34 -24.42
C ALA A 54 2.83 6.81 -24.79
N PHE A 55 3.35 7.61 -23.85
CA PHE A 55 3.77 8.98 -24.12
C PHE A 55 4.99 9.05 -25.06
N LEU A 56 6.04 8.28 -24.76
CA LEU A 56 7.26 8.24 -25.57
C LEU A 56 6.99 7.74 -27.00
N ASN A 57 6.05 6.81 -27.15
CA ASN A 57 5.57 6.30 -28.44
C ASN A 57 4.49 7.18 -29.09
N LYS A 58 4.20 8.37 -28.55
CA LYS A 58 3.22 9.34 -29.06
C LYS A 58 1.79 8.78 -29.19
N THR A 59 1.48 7.74 -28.43
CA THR A 59 0.13 7.18 -28.31
C THR A 59 -0.71 7.99 -27.32
N TYR A 60 -0.08 8.51 -26.25
CA TYR A 60 -0.69 9.44 -25.32
C TYR A 60 -0.09 10.84 -25.45
N GLU A 61 -0.96 11.84 -25.41
CA GLU A 61 -0.59 13.24 -25.32
C GLU A 61 -0.31 13.66 -23.87
N THR A 62 0.40 14.78 -23.68
CA THR A 62 0.73 15.35 -22.36
C THR A 62 -0.52 15.52 -21.48
N GLU A 63 -1.64 15.98 -22.04
CA GLU A 63 -2.89 16.15 -21.28
C GLU A 63 -3.36 14.82 -20.69
N LYS A 64 -3.32 13.74 -21.47
CA LYS A 64 -3.78 12.42 -21.02
C LYS A 64 -2.89 11.87 -19.91
N VAL A 65 -1.58 11.99 -20.06
CA VAL A 65 -0.62 11.56 -19.03
C VAL A 65 -0.81 12.40 -17.77
N THR A 66 -1.02 13.71 -17.92
CA THR A 66 -1.25 14.62 -16.80
C THR A 66 -2.49 14.25 -16.00
N GLN A 67 -3.60 13.96 -16.70
CA GLN A 67 -4.82 13.48 -16.07
C GLN A 67 -4.57 12.20 -15.28
N LEU A 68 -3.96 11.18 -15.92
CA LEU A 68 -3.71 9.89 -15.29
C LEU A 68 -2.80 10.02 -14.06
N MET A 69 -1.68 10.75 -14.18
CA MET A 69 -0.71 10.89 -13.10
C MET A 69 -1.25 11.71 -11.94
N ASN A 70 -2.06 12.74 -12.19
CA ASN A 70 -2.72 13.48 -11.11
C ASN A 70 -3.77 12.64 -10.39
N SER A 71 -4.52 11.78 -11.09
CA SER A 71 -5.40 10.80 -10.44
C SER A 71 -4.63 9.81 -9.56
N GLN A 72 -3.50 9.26 -10.05
CA GLN A 72 -2.66 8.37 -9.23
C GLN A 72 -2.09 9.08 -8.00
N LYS A 73 -1.62 10.33 -8.14
CA LYS A 73 -1.13 11.13 -7.01
C LYS A 73 -2.21 11.37 -5.96
N ALA A 74 -3.41 11.76 -6.39
CA ALA A 74 -4.52 12.03 -5.48
C ALA A 74 -4.95 10.76 -4.73
N MET A 75 -5.01 9.61 -5.41
CA MET A 75 -5.28 8.32 -4.77
C MET A 75 -4.18 7.94 -3.78
N ALA A 76 -2.92 8.12 -4.15
CA ALA A 76 -1.78 7.89 -3.26
C ALA A 76 -1.86 8.77 -2.00
N ASP A 77 -2.21 10.04 -2.12
CA ASP A 77 -2.37 10.96 -1.00
C ASP A 77 -3.46 10.51 0.00
N ILE A 78 -4.59 10.04 -0.51
CA ILE A 78 -5.68 9.49 0.31
C ILE A 78 -5.20 8.25 1.07
N LEU A 79 -4.53 7.32 0.38
CA LEU A 79 -4.08 6.07 0.99
C LEU A 79 -2.97 6.29 2.02
N ILE A 80 -1.98 7.13 1.71
CA ILE A 80 -0.93 7.53 2.66
C ILE A 80 -1.56 8.08 3.93
N LYS A 81 -2.53 9.00 3.79
CA LYS A 81 -3.22 9.57 4.94
C LYS A 81 -3.94 8.51 5.76
N ILE A 82 -4.71 7.62 5.12
CA ILE A 82 -5.42 6.54 5.80
C ILE A 82 -4.45 5.67 6.60
N PHE A 83 -3.34 5.25 6.01
CA PHE A 83 -2.38 4.37 6.69
C PHE A 83 -1.63 5.08 7.82
N GLU A 84 -1.18 6.32 7.59
CA GLU A 84 -0.52 7.11 8.63
C GLU A 84 -1.45 7.43 9.80
N ASP A 85 -2.74 7.69 9.55
CA ASP A 85 -3.72 7.95 10.60
C ASP A 85 -4.01 6.68 11.42
N ASN A 86 -4.16 5.51 10.77
CA ASN A 86 -4.31 4.23 11.48
C ASN A 86 -3.08 3.86 12.33
N LEU A 87 -1.87 4.18 11.87
CA LEU A 87 -0.65 4.00 12.67
C LEU A 87 -0.65 4.91 13.91
N LYS A 88 -1.01 6.19 13.75
CA LYS A 88 -1.10 7.15 14.87
C LYS A 88 -2.15 6.75 15.90
N GLU A 89 -3.30 6.26 15.44
CA GLU A 89 -4.41 5.79 16.27
C GLU A 89 -4.14 4.44 16.93
N LYS A 90 -2.98 3.81 16.64
CA LYS A 90 -2.58 2.50 17.15
C LYS A 90 -3.62 1.42 16.82
N ALA A 91 -4.16 1.47 15.62
CA ALA A 91 -5.15 0.50 15.13
C ALA A 91 -4.59 -0.93 15.03
N PHE A 92 -3.25 -1.08 14.98
CA PHE A 92 -2.57 -2.37 14.86
C PHE A 92 -1.90 -2.77 16.18
N SER A 93 -2.25 -3.95 16.69
CA SER A 93 -1.72 -4.49 17.94
C SER A 93 -0.36 -5.18 17.76
N LYS A 94 -0.16 -5.89 16.64
CA LYS A 94 1.08 -6.60 16.31
C LYS A 94 2.08 -5.67 15.64
N GLU A 95 3.36 -5.88 15.93
CA GLU A 95 4.44 -5.07 15.35
C GLU A 95 4.64 -5.35 13.86
N ASP A 96 4.47 -6.61 13.43
CA ASP A 96 4.58 -6.99 12.03
C ASP A 96 3.54 -6.30 11.15
N ASP A 97 2.31 -6.13 11.68
CA ASP A 97 1.25 -5.40 10.97
C ASP A 97 1.61 -3.92 10.80
N LYS A 98 2.20 -3.28 11.82
CA LYS A 98 2.69 -1.89 11.73
C LYS A 98 3.81 -1.77 10.69
N ASN A 99 4.81 -2.65 10.77
CA ASN A 99 5.94 -2.68 9.83
C ASN A 99 5.47 -2.86 8.39
N PHE A 100 4.46 -3.71 8.17
CA PHE A 100 3.84 -3.89 6.87
C PHE A 100 3.18 -2.60 6.37
N ILE A 101 2.37 -1.93 7.20
CA ILE A 101 1.68 -0.69 6.84
C ILE A 101 2.66 0.46 6.58
N GLU A 102 3.75 0.55 7.34
CA GLU A 102 4.84 1.50 7.09
C GLU A 102 5.51 1.24 5.73
N SER A 103 5.87 -0.02 5.45
CA SER A 103 6.47 -0.41 4.18
C SER A 103 5.55 -0.18 2.98
N LEU A 104 4.25 -0.44 3.16
CA LEU A 104 3.20 -0.17 2.18
C LEU A 104 3.09 1.34 1.92
N THR A 105 3.07 2.15 2.98
CA THR A 105 3.00 3.61 2.90
C THR A 105 4.20 4.20 2.15
N GLU A 106 5.41 3.74 2.45
CA GLU A 106 6.62 4.18 1.76
C GLU A 106 6.63 3.77 0.28
N SER A 107 6.12 2.57 -0.04
CA SER A 107 5.94 2.14 -1.44
C SER A 107 4.97 3.03 -2.21
N ILE A 108 3.87 3.43 -1.58
CA ILE A 108 2.89 4.35 -2.18
C ILE A 108 3.48 5.75 -2.37
N LYS A 109 4.26 6.26 -1.41
CA LYS A 109 5.01 7.52 -1.56
C LYS A 109 5.99 7.45 -2.73
N GLY A 110 6.68 6.32 -2.88
CA GLY A 110 7.56 6.05 -4.01
C GLY A 110 6.84 6.10 -5.36
N LEU A 111 5.68 5.45 -5.47
CA LEU A 111 4.85 5.46 -6.68
C LEU A 111 4.30 6.86 -6.99
N LYS A 112 3.88 7.60 -5.96
CA LYS A 112 3.50 9.01 -6.11
C LYS A 112 4.65 9.84 -6.68
N ASN A 113 5.88 9.64 -6.19
CA ASN A 113 7.05 10.34 -6.71
C ASN A 113 7.36 9.94 -8.16
N GLN A 114 7.22 8.66 -8.52
CA GLN A 114 7.37 8.21 -9.90
C GLN A 114 6.37 8.89 -10.85
N ALA A 115 5.11 9.05 -10.42
CA ALA A 115 4.10 9.79 -11.17
C ALA A 115 4.47 11.29 -11.33
N VAL A 116 5.01 11.93 -10.28
CA VAL A 116 5.53 13.31 -10.36
C VAL A 116 6.68 13.43 -11.35
N LEU A 117 7.60 12.46 -11.37
CA LEU A 117 8.71 12.45 -12.30
C LEU A 117 8.24 12.24 -13.75
N LEU A 118 7.21 11.43 -13.98
CA LEU A 118 6.62 11.30 -15.31
C LEU A 118 6.01 12.62 -15.80
N LEU A 119 5.29 13.35 -14.94
CA LEU A 119 4.78 14.69 -15.28
C LEU A 119 5.91 15.62 -15.76
N LYS A 120 7.05 15.63 -15.06
CA LYS A 120 8.22 16.42 -15.46
C LYS A 120 8.80 15.99 -16.80
N ILE A 121 8.79 14.70 -17.12
CA ILE A 121 9.20 14.19 -18.45
C ILE A 121 8.26 14.72 -19.54
N THR A 122 6.96 14.83 -19.24
CA THR A 122 5.98 15.36 -20.22
C THR A 122 6.05 16.87 -20.42
N GLU A 123 6.61 17.61 -19.46
CA GLU A 123 6.83 19.06 -19.53
C GLU A 123 8.15 19.35 -20.27
N ASP A 124 9.25 18.87 -19.72
CA ASP A 124 10.61 19.09 -20.21
C ASP A 124 11.28 17.73 -20.33
N ASN A 125 11.25 17.16 -21.55
CA ASN A 125 11.82 15.85 -21.87
C ASN A 125 13.36 15.88 -21.90
N ILE A 126 13.96 16.25 -20.77
CA ILE A 126 15.40 16.34 -20.56
C ILE A 126 15.93 15.06 -19.91
N ALA A 127 17.19 14.73 -20.21
CA ALA A 127 17.83 13.48 -19.78
C ALA A 127 17.78 13.28 -18.26
N SER A 128 17.93 14.34 -17.46
CA SER A 128 17.91 14.28 -16.00
C SER A 128 16.56 13.83 -15.42
N ASN A 129 15.43 14.22 -16.05
CA ASN A 129 14.10 13.80 -15.60
C ASN A 129 13.88 12.31 -15.88
N THR A 130 14.34 11.83 -17.04
CA THR A 130 14.27 10.41 -17.42
C THR A 130 15.15 9.54 -16.51
N GLU A 131 16.36 10.01 -16.17
CA GLU A 131 17.25 9.32 -15.24
C GLU A 131 16.65 9.24 -13.84
N ALA A 132 16.13 10.35 -13.31
CA ALA A 132 15.48 10.39 -12.01
C ALA A 132 14.26 9.45 -11.95
N TYR A 133 13.45 9.43 -13.01
CA TYR A 133 12.34 8.48 -13.13
C TYR A 133 12.83 7.03 -13.08
N THR A 134 13.88 6.70 -13.83
CA THR A 134 14.40 5.33 -13.92
C THR A 134 14.91 4.84 -12.57
N LYS A 135 15.70 5.68 -11.87
CA LYS A 135 16.16 5.39 -10.50
C LYS A 135 14.99 5.21 -9.52
N GLN A 136 13.96 6.05 -9.62
CA GLN A 136 12.77 5.92 -8.77
C GLN A 136 11.99 4.64 -9.09
N LYS A 137 11.87 4.27 -10.37
CA LYS A 137 11.22 3.03 -10.82
C LYS A 137 11.92 1.80 -10.25
N GLU A 138 13.24 1.73 -10.38
CA GLU A 138 14.06 0.63 -9.82
C GLU A 138 13.92 0.53 -8.30
N LYS A 139 14.02 1.67 -7.61
CA LYS A 139 13.80 1.73 -6.15
C LYS A 139 12.39 1.25 -5.76
N ASN A 140 11.37 1.70 -6.48
CA ASN A 140 9.99 1.30 -6.23
C ASN A 140 9.80 -0.19 -6.45
N TRP A 141 10.36 -0.74 -7.53
CA TRP A 141 10.27 -2.17 -7.82
C TRP A 141 10.89 -3.00 -6.71
N GLY A 142 12.10 -2.68 -6.25
CA GLY A 142 12.72 -3.45 -5.16
C GLY A 142 11.92 -3.41 -3.86
N ALA A 143 11.35 -2.25 -3.51
CA ALA A 143 10.46 -2.13 -2.35
C ALA A 143 9.17 -2.97 -2.51
N ILE A 144 8.53 -2.90 -3.68
CA ILE A 144 7.30 -3.64 -3.99
C ILE A 144 7.58 -5.15 -4.03
N ALA A 145 8.61 -5.59 -4.76
CA ALA A 145 8.99 -7.00 -4.88
C ALA A 145 9.22 -7.63 -3.50
N LYS A 146 9.97 -6.93 -2.63
CA LYS A 146 10.18 -7.33 -1.24
C LYS A 146 8.87 -7.45 -0.45
N LEU A 147 7.98 -6.45 -0.57
CA LEU A 147 6.69 -6.46 0.14
C LEU A 147 5.77 -7.58 -0.35
N LEU A 148 5.84 -7.91 -1.64
CA LEU A 148 5.05 -8.96 -2.28
C LEU A 148 5.65 -10.36 -2.13
N GLY A 149 6.88 -10.49 -1.64
CA GLY A 149 7.60 -11.75 -1.64
C GLY A 149 7.91 -12.28 -3.05
N ILE A 150 7.98 -11.40 -4.05
CA ILE A 150 8.42 -11.75 -5.40
C ILE A 150 9.94 -11.72 -5.38
N ALA A 151 10.59 -12.85 -5.65
CA ALA A 151 12.05 -12.92 -5.70
C ALA A 151 12.59 -11.90 -6.72
N GLU A 152 13.59 -11.11 -6.32
CA GLU A 152 14.45 -10.38 -7.26
C GLU A 152 15.34 -11.45 -7.92
N GLU A 153 15.08 -11.80 -9.18
CA GLU A 153 16.01 -12.58 -10.01
C GLU A 153 17.24 -11.75 -10.39
#